data_AF-A0A8B6BP93-F1
#
_entry.id   AF-A0A8B6BP93-F1
#
_cell.length_a   1.000
_cell.length_b   1.000
_cell.length_c   1.000
_cell.angle_alpha   90.00
_cell.angle_beta   90.00
_cell.angle_gamma   90.00
#
_symmetry.space_group_name_H-M   'P 1'
#
loop_
_entity.id
_entity.type
_entity.pdbx_description
1 polymer ?
#
loop_
_entity_poly.entity_id
_entity_poly.type
_entity_poly.pdbx_seq_one_letter_code
_entity_poly.pdbx_strand_id
1 'polypeptide(L)'
;STKSTGFVAIKLTALGRPQFLLQLSELLVITRKLFEKFAGEGDILLKKFRQEEFQKTLDVMGVPISRDQTKRWFSILDISQDGEVDLWDWDNLLEENLQLCKLLIVPNKETGIPEQMMEGLTEEEDEQLKNMLKRLNTIVEYAKEKDVRVMVDAEQTYFQPAISRIVIEMMRKFNKEKAIVFNTYQTYLKSSLTNLKVDLDLSRRENFQFGAKLVRGAYMEQERERAASVGYEDPINADYHATTDMYHACLEEVFYQIKQRPLGQIAVMVASHNEDTVRFAVEGMDRHDIKKSDRLICFGQLLGMCDQISFPLGQAGYSVYKYVPYGPVEEVLPYLSRRAMENKGILKKVQKEKSLLWKELKRRVKAGQLRYNPLENSTVG
;
A
#
# COMPACT_ATOMS: atom_id res chain seq x y z
N SER A 1 -25.60 2.64 8.37
CA SER A 1 -25.62 1.97 7.04
C SER A 1 -24.73 2.74 6.08
N THR A 2 -23.79 2.06 5.42
CA THR A 2 -22.76 2.66 4.54
C THR A 2 -23.30 3.21 3.20
N LYS A 3 -24.63 3.27 2.99
CA LYS A 3 -25.26 3.76 1.74
C LYS A 3 -24.55 3.19 0.50
N SER A 4 -24.58 1.85 0.35
CA SER A 4 -24.13 1.08 -0.82
C SER A 4 -22.63 1.06 -1.19
N THR A 5 -21.75 1.88 -0.60
CA THR A 5 -20.31 1.81 -0.96
C THR A 5 -19.62 0.59 -0.35
N GLY A 6 -19.42 -0.45 -1.16
CA GLY A 6 -18.70 -1.66 -0.82
C GLY A 6 -17.19 -1.56 -1.04
N PHE A 7 -16.49 -2.63 -0.67
CA PHE A 7 -15.09 -2.84 -1.02
C PHE A 7 -14.92 -4.21 -1.68
N VAL A 8 -14.01 -4.29 -2.64
CA VAL A 8 -13.47 -5.55 -3.16
C VAL A 8 -11.96 -5.53 -2.98
N ALA A 9 -11.39 -6.66 -2.59
CA ALA A 9 -9.94 -6.83 -2.53
C ALA A 9 -9.48 -7.72 -3.68
N ILE A 10 -8.39 -7.33 -4.34
CA ILE A 10 -7.83 -8.08 -5.47
C ILE A 10 -6.33 -8.29 -5.28
N LYS A 11 -5.81 -9.36 -5.86
CA LYS A 11 -4.37 -9.64 -5.95
C LYS A 11 -3.91 -9.42 -7.38
N LEU A 12 -2.85 -8.63 -7.56
CA LEU A 12 -2.36 -8.33 -8.90
C LEU A 12 -1.67 -9.55 -9.54
N THR A 13 -0.99 -10.38 -8.73
CA THR A 13 -0.42 -11.66 -9.16
C THR A 13 -1.45 -12.65 -9.71
N ALA A 14 -2.74 -12.49 -9.40
CA ALA A 14 -3.81 -13.32 -9.94
C ALA A 14 -4.31 -12.86 -11.32
N LEU A 15 -3.90 -11.68 -11.79
CA LEU A 15 -4.37 -11.09 -13.06
C LEU A 15 -3.42 -11.33 -14.23
N GLY A 16 -2.23 -11.87 -13.99
CA GLY A 16 -1.19 -12.10 -14.99
C GLY A 16 -0.05 -12.96 -14.45
N ARG A 17 1.03 -13.10 -15.23
CA ARG A 17 2.21 -13.87 -14.77
C ARG A 17 2.96 -13.07 -13.69
N PRO A 18 3.22 -13.64 -12.50
CA PRO A 18 3.95 -12.94 -11.44
C PRO A 18 5.36 -12.49 -11.84
N GLN A 19 5.98 -13.18 -12.81
CA GLN A 19 7.32 -12.84 -13.31
C GLN A 19 7.43 -11.39 -13.79
N PHE A 20 6.37 -10.82 -14.39
CA PHE A 20 6.37 -9.43 -14.83
C PHE A 20 6.45 -8.45 -13.66
N LEU A 21 5.74 -8.74 -12.57
CA LEU A 21 5.79 -7.92 -11.36
C LEU A 21 7.15 -8.01 -10.68
N LEU A 22 7.80 -9.17 -10.73
CA LEU A 22 9.16 -9.35 -10.22
C LEU A 22 10.15 -8.51 -11.04
N GLN A 23 10.17 -8.70 -12.36
CA GLN A 23 11.02 -7.97 -13.30
C GLN A 23 10.84 -6.45 -13.17
N LEU A 24 9.60 -5.98 -13.14
CA LEU A 24 9.30 -4.56 -12.97
C LEU A 24 9.73 -4.06 -11.58
N SER A 25 9.61 -4.87 -10.53
CA SER A 25 10.05 -4.47 -9.18
C SER A 25 11.56 -4.37 -9.09
N GLU A 26 12.30 -5.30 -9.67
CA GLU A 26 13.77 -5.27 -9.74
C GLU A 26 14.23 -4.00 -10.45
N LEU A 27 13.60 -3.68 -11.57
CA LEU A 27 13.86 -2.47 -12.33
C LEU A 27 13.64 -1.21 -11.49
N LEU A 28 12.49 -1.09 -10.83
CA LEU A 28 12.15 0.05 -9.98
C LEU A 28 13.14 0.18 -8.80
N VAL A 29 13.51 -0.93 -8.16
CA VAL A 29 14.46 -0.92 -7.04
C VAL A 29 15.86 -0.48 -7.50
N ILE A 30 16.32 -0.94 -8.65
CA ILE A 30 17.63 -0.55 -9.19
C ILE A 30 17.62 0.92 -9.59
N THR A 31 16.54 1.34 -10.25
CA THR A 31 16.29 2.71 -10.67
C THR A 31 16.29 3.64 -9.45
N ARG A 32 15.65 3.26 -8.34
CA ARG A 32 15.69 3.99 -7.07
C ARG A 32 17.05 3.97 -6.36
N LYS A 33 17.80 2.86 -6.41
CA LYS A 33 19.16 2.80 -5.85
C LYS A 33 20.14 3.68 -6.63
N LEU A 34 19.95 3.78 -7.94
CA LEU A 34 20.66 4.75 -8.78
C LEU A 34 20.28 6.16 -8.32
N PHE A 35 18.97 6.43 -8.21
CA PHE A 35 18.33 7.45 -7.38
C PHE A 35 19.19 8.02 -6.25
N GLU A 36 19.21 7.22 -5.20
CA GLU A 36 19.83 7.51 -3.92
C GLU A 36 21.32 7.82 -4.05
N LYS A 37 22.01 7.18 -4.99
CA LYS A 37 23.41 7.48 -5.27
C LYS A 37 23.62 8.80 -5.99
N PHE A 38 22.72 9.20 -6.90
CA PHE A 38 22.77 10.51 -7.55
C PHE A 38 22.45 11.65 -6.57
N ALA A 39 21.46 11.43 -5.70
CA ALA A 39 21.03 12.41 -4.72
C ALA A 39 22.05 12.62 -3.58
N GLY A 40 22.91 11.63 -3.27
CA GLY A 40 23.88 11.67 -2.16
C GLY A 40 23.22 11.59 -0.76
N GLU A 41 24.00 11.75 0.31
CA GLU A 41 23.49 11.60 1.71
C GLU A 41 22.55 12.76 2.12
N GLY A 42 21.35 12.44 2.63
CA GLY A 42 20.33 13.41 3.09
C GLY A 42 18.87 12.97 2.83
N ASP A 43 17.88 13.83 3.12
CA ASP A 43 16.46 13.52 2.89
C ASP A 43 16.14 13.46 1.39
N ILE A 44 15.96 12.24 0.88
CA ILE A 44 15.81 11.91 -0.55
C ILE A 44 14.57 12.58 -1.16
N LEU A 45 13.54 12.87 -0.35
CA LEU A 45 12.27 13.44 -0.78
C LEU A 45 12.37 14.87 -1.34
N LEU A 46 13.38 15.63 -0.90
CA LEU A 46 13.53 17.05 -1.22
C LEU A 46 14.65 17.30 -2.24
N LYS A 47 15.33 16.24 -2.67
CA LYS A 47 16.50 16.37 -3.53
C LYS A 47 16.12 16.37 -4.99
N LYS A 48 16.73 17.33 -5.67
CA LYS A 48 16.67 17.57 -7.11
C LYS A 48 18.09 17.57 -7.62
N PHE A 49 18.32 17.02 -8.80
CA PHE A 49 19.63 17.09 -9.44
C PHE A 49 19.50 17.56 -10.88
N ARG A 50 20.50 18.33 -11.32
CA ARG A 50 20.54 18.90 -12.66
C ARG A 50 21.25 17.99 -13.64
N GLN A 51 21.05 18.23 -14.92
CA GLN A 51 21.67 17.47 -16.01
C GLN A 51 23.20 17.36 -15.89
N GLU A 52 23.86 18.42 -15.41
CA GLU A 52 25.31 18.44 -15.23
C GLU A 52 25.79 17.55 -14.07
N GLU A 53 25.00 17.46 -12.99
CA GLU A 53 25.28 16.58 -11.85
C GLU A 53 25.03 15.12 -12.21
N PHE A 54 23.99 14.88 -13.01
CA PHE A 54 23.70 13.57 -13.59
C PHE A 54 24.87 13.03 -14.43
N GLN A 55 25.40 13.84 -15.36
CA GLN A 55 26.57 13.46 -16.17
C GLN A 55 27.82 13.23 -15.31
N LYS A 56 28.13 14.15 -14.38
CA LYS A 56 29.30 14.01 -13.50
C LYS A 56 29.25 12.72 -12.68
N THR A 57 28.08 12.34 -12.23
CA THR A 57 27.90 11.14 -11.39
C THR A 57 27.97 9.86 -12.22
N LEU A 58 27.45 9.87 -13.45
CA LEU A 58 27.64 8.77 -14.41
C LEU A 58 29.11 8.54 -14.74
N ASP A 59 29.88 9.62 -14.92
CA ASP A 59 31.32 9.58 -15.15
C ASP A 59 32.07 9.00 -13.93
N VAL A 60 31.68 9.39 -12.71
CA VAL A 60 32.24 8.85 -11.45
C VAL A 60 31.89 7.38 -11.22
N MET A 61 30.71 6.95 -11.67
CA MET A 61 30.28 5.55 -11.60
C MET A 61 30.91 4.65 -12.68
N GLY A 62 31.70 5.23 -13.59
CA GLY A 62 32.37 4.49 -14.66
C GLY A 62 31.40 3.91 -15.69
N VAL A 63 30.22 4.52 -15.87
CA VAL A 63 29.23 4.04 -16.85
C VAL A 63 29.58 4.65 -18.22
N PRO A 64 29.99 3.85 -19.22
CA PRO A 64 30.36 4.41 -20.53
C PRO A 64 29.08 4.74 -21.32
N ILE A 65 28.55 5.94 -21.12
CA ILE A 65 27.38 6.47 -21.83
C ILE A 65 27.82 7.71 -22.63
N SER A 66 27.43 7.77 -23.92
CA SER A 66 27.69 8.94 -24.76
C SER A 66 26.90 10.16 -24.28
N ARG A 67 27.44 11.39 -24.43
CA ARG A 67 26.75 12.63 -23.99
C ARG A 67 25.36 12.81 -24.59
N ASP A 68 25.13 12.37 -25.83
CA ASP A 68 23.81 12.43 -26.48
C ASP A 68 22.83 11.44 -25.86
N GLN A 69 23.30 10.27 -25.44
CA GLN A 69 22.48 9.34 -24.66
C GLN A 69 22.17 9.94 -23.28
N THR A 70 23.13 10.52 -22.57
CA THR A 70 22.85 11.15 -21.27
C THR A 70 21.79 12.25 -21.36
N LYS A 71 21.84 13.08 -22.40
CA LYS A 71 20.81 14.11 -22.63
C LYS A 71 19.44 13.51 -22.86
N ARG A 72 19.36 12.45 -23.67
CA ARG A 72 18.13 11.70 -23.93
C ARG A 72 17.58 11.04 -22.66
N TRP A 73 18.44 10.49 -21.82
CA TRP A 73 18.08 9.92 -20.53
C TRP A 73 17.54 10.98 -19.58
N PHE A 74 18.24 12.11 -19.46
CA PHE A 74 17.80 13.21 -18.61
C PHE A 74 16.44 13.75 -19.06
N SER A 75 16.20 13.93 -20.37
CA SER A 75 14.89 14.36 -20.87
C SER A 75 13.77 13.35 -20.64
N ILE A 76 14.10 12.06 -20.52
CA ILE A 76 13.12 11.01 -20.17
C ILE A 76 12.85 11.01 -18.66
N LEU A 77 13.89 11.28 -17.87
CA LEU A 77 13.81 11.33 -16.41
C LEU A 77 13.21 12.65 -15.90
N ASP A 78 13.25 13.75 -16.65
CA ASP A 78 12.68 15.06 -16.31
C ASP A 78 11.24 15.16 -16.86
N ILE A 79 10.32 14.48 -16.18
CA ILE A 79 8.91 14.41 -16.59
C ILE A 79 8.19 15.73 -16.34
N SER A 80 8.56 16.43 -15.27
CA SER A 80 8.05 17.76 -14.95
C SER A 80 8.52 18.86 -15.92
N GLN A 81 9.55 18.59 -16.75
CA GLN A 81 10.17 19.52 -17.69
C GLN A 81 10.69 20.79 -17.02
N ASP A 82 11.06 20.71 -15.73
CA ASP A 82 11.52 21.87 -14.96
C ASP A 82 13.07 22.00 -14.95
N GLY A 83 13.76 21.08 -15.65
CA GLY A 83 15.22 21.04 -15.76
C GLY A 83 15.91 20.38 -14.56
N GLU A 84 15.14 19.84 -13.62
CA GLU A 84 15.60 19.16 -12.42
C GLU A 84 14.82 17.85 -12.24
N VAL A 85 15.52 16.74 -12.02
CA VAL A 85 14.83 15.45 -11.78
C VAL A 85 14.73 15.23 -10.29
N ASP A 86 13.53 14.98 -9.80
CA ASP A 86 13.27 14.57 -8.41
C ASP A 86 12.84 13.09 -8.31
N LEU A 87 12.63 12.61 -7.08
CA LEU A 87 12.18 11.24 -6.85
C LEU A 87 10.84 10.93 -7.56
N TRP A 88 9.99 11.95 -7.78
CA TRP A 88 8.69 11.79 -8.44
C TRP A 88 8.84 11.58 -9.92
N ASP A 89 9.64 12.41 -10.59
CA ASP A 89 9.94 12.22 -12.01
C ASP A 89 10.61 10.86 -12.23
N TRP A 90 11.45 10.46 -11.27
CA TRP A 90 12.10 9.16 -11.28
C TRP A 90 11.13 7.99 -11.11
N ASP A 91 10.14 8.11 -10.23
CA ASP A 91 9.07 7.12 -10.10
C ASP A 91 8.13 7.18 -11.33
N ASN A 92 7.99 8.33 -12.01
CA ASN A 92 7.06 8.61 -13.12
C ASN A 92 7.42 8.02 -14.49
N LEU A 93 8.56 7.35 -14.59
CA LEU A 93 9.13 6.80 -15.82
C LEU A 93 8.20 5.93 -16.69
N LEU A 94 7.13 5.34 -16.16
CA LEU A 94 6.28 4.41 -16.92
C LEU A 94 5.17 5.08 -17.74
N GLU A 95 4.92 6.38 -17.58
CA GLU A 95 3.77 7.04 -18.20
C GLU A 95 3.84 7.10 -19.74
N GLU A 96 5.04 7.11 -20.35
CA GLU A 96 5.17 7.40 -21.78
C GLU A 96 5.77 6.28 -22.64
N ASN A 97 6.43 5.26 -22.08
CA ASN A 97 7.07 4.24 -22.91
C ASN A 97 7.13 2.86 -22.24
N LEU A 98 6.22 1.96 -22.63
CA LEU A 98 6.44 0.50 -22.56
C LEU A 98 7.74 0.05 -23.27
N GLN A 99 8.40 0.95 -24.01
CA GLN A 99 9.73 0.75 -24.60
C GLN A 99 10.90 1.00 -23.61
N LEU A 100 10.67 1.54 -22.41
CA LEU A 100 11.74 1.82 -21.43
C LEU A 100 12.40 0.56 -20.85
N CYS A 101 11.72 -0.58 -20.85
CA CYS A 101 12.34 -1.88 -20.59
C CYS A 101 13.52 -2.16 -21.56
N LYS A 102 13.51 -1.55 -22.76
CA LYS A 102 14.61 -1.66 -23.73
C LYS A 102 15.71 -0.61 -23.51
N LEU A 103 15.48 0.41 -22.69
CA LEU A 103 16.42 1.52 -22.49
C LEU A 103 17.21 1.41 -21.18
N LEU A 104 16.75 0.62 -20.21
CA LEU A 104 17.42 0.47 -18.91
C LEU A 104 18.63 -0.45 -19.03
N ILE A 105 19.71 0.14 -19.55
CA ILE A 105 21.06 -0.41 -19.53
C ILE A 105 21.67 -0.03 -18.18
N VAL A 106 21.98 -1.03 -17.35
CA VAL A 106 22.67 -0.79 -16.07
C VAL A 106 24.07 -1.39 -16.20
N PRO A 107 25.13 -0.68 -15.79
CA PRO A 107 26.47 -1.22 -15.78
C PRO A 107 26.51 -2.46 -14.89
N ASN A 108 26.84 -3.60 -15.48
CA ASN A 108 27.10 -4.82 -14.73
C ASN A 108 28.36 -4.56 -13.85
N LYS A 109 28.20 -4.73 -12.53
CA LYS A 109 29.26 -4.45 -11.54
C LYS A 109 30.50 -5.35 -11.69
N GLU A 110 30.37 -6.50 -12.33
CA GLU A 110 31.46 -7.47 -12.50
C GLU A 110 32.18 -7.30 -13.85
N THR A 111 31.47 -6.88 -14.90
CA THR A 111 32.02 -6.82 -16.25
C THR A 111 32.31 -5.40 -16.73
N GLY A 112 31.73 -4.37 -16.11
CA GLY A 112 31.89 -2.96 -16.53
C GLY A 112 31.27 -2.65 -17.91
N ILE A 113 30.59 -3.63 -18.51
CA ILE A 113 29.90 -3.50 -19.80
C ILE A 113 28.46 -3.03 -19.49
N PRO A 114 27.93 -2.05 -20.25
CA PRO A 114 26.52 -1.70 -20.18
C PRO A 114 25.70 -2.89 -20.70
N GLU A 115 25.17 -3.70 -19.78
CA GLU A 115 24.24 -4.77 -20.12
C GLU A 115 22.81 -4.21 -20.06
N GLN A 116 22.05 -4.47 -21.11
CA GLN A 116 20.61 -4.22 -21.11
C GLN A 116 20.04 -5.09 -19.98
N MET A 117 19.42 -4.48 -18.97
CA MET A 117 18.99 -5.21 -17.76
C MET A 117 18.00 -6.34 -18.04
N MET A 118 17.38 -6.31 -19.21
CA MET A 118 16.53 -7.38 -19.72
C MET A 118 16.89 -7.62 -21.18
N GLU A 119 16.92 -8.89 -21.59
CA GLU A 119 16.47 -9.23 -22.94
C GLU A 119 15.09 -8.57 -23.07
N GLY A 120 14.94 -7.61 -23.99
CA GLY A 120 13.67 -6.89 -24.12
C GLY A 120 12.52 -7.89 -24.20
N LEU A 121 11.42 -7.62 -23.46
CA LEU A 121 10.26 -8.51 -23.42
C LEU A 121 9.93 -8.99 -24.83
N THR A 122 9.75 -10.30 -24.98
CA THR A 122 9.26 -10.87 -26.23
C THR A 122 7.91 -10.24 -26.57
N GLU A 123 7.51 -10.26 -27.85
CA GLU A 123 6.20 -9.72 -28.25
C GLU A 123 5.06 -10.39 -27.48
N GLU A 124 5.19 -11.69 -27.17
CA GLU A 124 4.23 -12.43 -26.35
C GLU A 124 4.19 -11.92 -24.90
N GLU A 125 5.34 -11.64 -24.29
CA GLU A 125 5.42 -11.13 -22.92
C GLU A 125 4.86 -9.71 -22.79
N ASP A 126 5.13 -8.84 -23.77
CA ASP A 126 4.54 -7.50 -23.83
C ASP A 126 3.01 -7.57 -23.98
N GLU A 127 2.50 -8.47 -24.82
CA GLU A 127 1.06 -8.71 -24.93
C GLU A 127 0.46 -9.23 -23.61
N GLN A 128 1.14 -10.13 -22.91
CA GLN A 128 0.67 -10.66 -21.63
C GLN A 128 0.65 -9.59 -20.52
N LEU A 129 1.66 -8.72 -20.47
CA LEU A 129 1.69 -7.58 -19.57
C LEU A 129 0.53 -6.61 -19.86
N LYS A 130 0.31 -6.26 -21.14
CA LYS A 130 -0.83 -5.45 -21.58
C LYS A 130 -2.16 -6.08 -21.16
N ASN A 131 -2.30 -7.39 -21.32
CA ASN A 131 -3.51 -8.11 -20.91
C ASN A 131 -3.72 -8.09 -19.39
N MET A 132 -2.67 -8.20 -18.58
CA MET A 132 -2.75 -8.05 -17.12
C MET A 132 -3.26 -6.66 -16.72
N LEU A 133 -2.68 -5.60 -17.31
CA LEU A 133 -3.09 -4.22 -17.06
C LEU A 133 -4.52 -3.94 -17.56
N LYS A 134 -4.90 -4.52 -18.70
CA LYS A 134 -6.27 -4.42 -19.25
C LYS A 134 -7.30 -5.04 -18.31
N ARG A 135 -7.01 -6.21 -17.73
CA ARG A 135 -7.90 -6.85 -16.73
C ARG A 135 -8.05 -5.98 -15.49
N LEU A 136 -6.94 -5.44 -14.97
CA LEU A 136 -6.99 -4.51 -13.83
C LEU A 136 -7.83 -3.28 -14.14
N ASN A 137 -7.60 -2.64 -15.29
CA ASN A 137 -8.37 -1.48 -15.73
C ASN A 137 -9.87 -1.80 -15.82
N THR A 138 -10.23 -2.95 -16.41
CA THR A 138 -11.64 -3.39 -16.53
C THR A 138 -12.29 -3.57 -15.16
N ILE A 139 -11.59 -4.16 -14.19
CA ILE A 139 -12.08 -4.34 -12.82
C ILE A 139 -12.32 -2.99 -12.15
N VAL A 140 -11.36 -2.06 -12.24
CA VAL A 140 -11.46 -0.74 -11.59
C VAL A 140 -12.55 0.11 -12.23
N GLU A 141 -12.66 0.08 -13.55
CA GLU A 141 -13.71 0.78 -14.31
C GLU A 141 -15.10 0.29 -13.90
N TYR A 142 -15.31 -1.03 -13.89
CA TYR A 142 -16.58 -1.62 -13.44
C TYR A 142 -16.86 -1.31 -11.96
N ALA A 143 -15.84 -1.35 -11.10
CA ALA A 143 -15.99 -1.00 -9.69
C ALA A 143 -16.40 0.46 -9.52
N LYS A 144 -15.82 1.39 -10.29
CA LYS A 144 -16.20 2.81 -10.31
C LYS A 144 -17.66 2.98 -10.72
N GLU A 145 -18.12 2.32 -11.78
CA GLU A 145 -19.53 2.36 -12.23
C GLU A 145 -20.52 1.87 -11.17
N LYS A 146 -20.11 0.90 -10.34
CA LYS A 146 -20.93 0.33 -9.27
C LYS A 146 -20.73 1.00 -7.91
N ASP A 147 -19.96 2.08 -7.84
CA ASP A 147 -19.58 2.76 -6.60
C ASP A 147 -18.95 1.83 -5.54
N VAL A 148 -18.13 0.89 -6.02
CA VAL A 148 -17.34 -0.05 -5.22
C VAL A 148 -15.88 0.37 -5.21
N ARG A 149 -15.25 0.35 -4.03
CA ARG A 149 -13.84 0.66 -3.87
C ARG A 149 -12.97 -0.59 -4.00
N VAL A 150 -11.86 -0.49 -4.73
CA VAL A 150 -10.93 -1.58 -5.01
C VAL A 150 -9.69 -1.44 -4.14
N MET A 151 -9.43 -2.43 -3.28
CA MET A 151 -8.19 -2.54 -2.51
C MET A 151 -7.26 -3.54 -3.20
N VAL A 152 -6.10 -3.08 -3.66
CA VAL A 152 -5.09 -3.98 -4.20
C VAL A 152 -4.23 -4.48 -3.05
N ASP A 153 -4.27 -5.79 -2.80
CA ASP A 153 -3.55 -6.40 -1.70
C ASP A 153 -2.04 -6.32 -1.92
N ALA A 154 -1.33 -5.98 -0.84
CA ALA A 154 0.12 -6.08 -0.83
C ALA A 154 0.56 -7.55 -0.73
N GLU A 155 1.66 -7.85 -1.39
CA GLU A 155 2.23 -9.20 -1.49
C GLU A 155 3.64 -9.21 -0.90
N GLN A 156 4.52 -10.12 -1.32
CA GLN A 156 5.89 -10.15 -0.85
C GLN A 156 6.70 -8.94 -1.35
N THR A 157 7.77 -8.60 -0.62
CA THR A 157 8.58 -7.39 -0.88
C THR A 157 9.15 -7.29 -2.28
N TYR A 158 9.40 -8.43 -2.94
CA TYR A 158 9.93 -8.50 -4.30
C TYR A 158 8.88 -8.27 -5.40
N PHE A 159 7.58 -8.27 -5.09
CA PHE A 159 6.52 -7.83 -6.00
C PHE A 159 6.00 -6.42 -5.67
N GLN A 160 6.17 -5.99 -4.43
CA GLN A 160 5.49 -4.81 -3.90
C GLN A 160 5.83 -3.48 -4.61
N PRO A 161 7.07 -3.23 -5.09
CA PRO A 161 7.38 -2.02 -5.87
C PRO A 161 6.53 -1.91 -7.14
N ALA A 162 6.47 -2.97 -7.95
CA ALA A 162 5.66 -3.01 -9.16
C ALA A 162 4.17 -2.87 -8.86
N ILE A 163 3.67 -3.61 -7.85
CA ILE A 163 2.28 -3.52 -7.43
C ILE A 163 1.94 -2.09 -7.02
N SER A 164 2.73 -1.49 -6.11
CA SER A 164 2.48 -0.14 -5.61
C SER A 164 2.46 0.87 -6.76
N ARG A 165 3.44 0.79 -7.68
CA ARG A 165 3.51 1.70 -8.83
C ARG A 165 2.28 1.58 -9.72
N ILE A 166 1.88 0.37 -10.09
CA ILE A 166 0.68 0.13 -10.91
C ILE A 166 -0.57 0.66 -10.21
N VAL A 167 -0.65 0.53 -8.88
CA VAL A 167 -1.81 1.02 -8.12
C VAL A 167 -1.86 2.54 -8.09
N ILE A 168 -0.71 3.23 -7.95
CA ILE A 168 -0.63 4.69 -8.05
C ILE A 168 -1.10 5.16 -9.43
N GLU A 169 -0.70 4.50 -10.53
CA GLU A 169 -1.23 4.80 -11.87
C GLU A 169 -2.74 4.66 -11.96
N MET A 170 -3.29 3.63 -11.34
CA MET A 170 -4.74 3.43 -11.29
C MET A 170 -5.42 4.51 -10.43
N MET A 171 -4.79 4.99 -9.35
CA MET A 171 -5.31 6.14 -8.59
C MET A 171 -5.29 7.42 -9.42
N ARG A 172 -4.19 7.72 -10.12
CA ARG A 172 -4.11 8.87 -11.02
C ARG A 172 -5.25 8.87 -12.02
N LYS A 173 -5.52 7.72 -12.64
CA LYS A 173 -6.57 7.58 -13.64
C LYS A 173 -7.98 7.67 -13.06
N PHE A 174 -8.26 6.96 -11.96
CA PHE A 174 -9.63 6.73 -11.49
C PHE A 174 -10.04 7.54 -10.25
N ASN A 175 -9.09 7.92 -9.39
CA ASN A 175 -9.37 8.64 -8.15
C ASN A 175 -9.43 10.16 -8.36
N LYS A 176 -10.35 10.65 -9.19
CA LYS A 176 -10.50 12.09 -9.45
C LYS A 176 -11.35 12.79 -8.39
N GLU A 177 -12.58 12.34 -8.23
CA GLU A 177 -13.56 12.93 -7.30
C GLU A 177 -13.64 12.18 -5.97
N LYS A 178 -13.28 10.89 -5.99
CA LYS A 178 -13.37 9.97 -4.84
C LYS A 178 -12.25 8.96 -4.91
N ALA A 179 -11.73 8.55 -3.75
CA ALA A 179 -10.81 7.42 -3.68
C ALA A 179 -11.56 6.11 -4.00
N ILE A 180 -11.36 5.59 -5.23
CA ILE A 180 -11.88 4.31 -5.70
C ILE A 180 -10.84 3.21 -5.50
N VAL A 181 -9.59 3.47 -5.88
CA VAL A 181 -8.47 2.54 -5.79
C VAL A 181 -7.65 2.82 -4.54
N PHE A 182 -7.24 1.76 -3.85
CA PHE A 182 -6.47 1.81 -2.61
C PHE A 182 -5.21 0.94 -2.73
N ASN A 183 -4.07 1.52 -2.39
CA ASN A 183 -2.80 0.80 -2.24
C ASN A 183 -2.68 0.27 -0.81
N THR A 184 -2.07 -0.90 -0.66
CA THR A 184 -1.86 -1.51 0.66
C THR A 184 -0.43 -1.25 1.14
N TYR A 185 -0.30 -0.61 2.30
CA TYR A 185 0.98 -0.36 2.95
C TYR A 185 1.17 -1.34 4.11
N GLN A 186 2.28 -2.06 4.11
CA GLN A 186 2.59 -3.09 5.10
C GLN A 186 3.55 -2.52 6.15
N THR A 187 3.05 -2.12 7.31
CA THR A 187 3.81 -1.37 8.33
C THR A 187 4.84 -2.22 9.08
N TYR A 188 4.95 -3.52 8.82
CA TYR A 188 6.09 -4.33 9.24
C TYR A 188 7.37 -4.02 8.45
N LEU A 189 7.31 -3.33 7.32
CA LEU A 189 8.49 -2.93 6.55
C LEU A 189 9.10 -1.64 7.12
N LYS A 190 10.43 -1.56 7.12
CA LYS A 190 11.19 -0.37 7.51
C LYS A 190 10.90 0.84 6.61
N SER A 191 10.58 0.61 5.33
CA SER A 191 10.36 1.64 4.31
C SER A 191 8.92 2.18 4.26
N SER A 192 8.00 1.65 5.06
CA SER A 192 6.56 1.93 4.91
C SER A 192 6.17 3.37 5.12
N LEU A 193 6.71 4.04 6.14
CA LEU A 193 6.42 5.46 6.37
C LEU A 193 6.96 6.33 5.23
N THR A 194 8.18 6.06 4.77
CA THR A 194 8.78 6.79 3.65
C THR A 194 7.93 6.64 2.40
N ASN A 195 7.58 5.41 2.02
CA ASN A 195 6.74 5.16 0.83
C ASN A 195 5.34 5.78 0.96
N LEU A 196 4.75 5.78 2.16
CA LEU A 196 3.46 6.42 2.39
C LEU A 196 3.53 7.95 2.24
N LYS A 197 4.53 8.60 2.84
CA LYS A 197 4.78 10.04 2.67
C LYS A 197 4.97 10.39 1.21
N VAL A 198 5.73 9.53 0.53
CA VAL A 198 6.01 9.64 -0.88
C VAL A 198 4.69 9.74 -1.67
N ASP A 199 3.87 8.70 -1.60
CA ASP A 199 2.63 8.64 -2.38
C ASP A 199 1.59 9.70 -1.96
N LEU A 200 1.59 10.09 -0.67
CA LEU A 200 0.79 11.21 -0.17
C LEU A 200 1.21 12.52 -0.85
N ASP A 201 2.49 12.82 -0.94
CA ASP A 201 2.96 14.05 -1.58
C ASP A 201 2.68 14.06 -3.09
N LEU A 202 2.85 12.92 -3.74
CA LEU A 202 2.52 12.74 -5.15
C LEU A 202 1.05 13.04 -5.45
N SER A 203 0.14 12.43 -4.67
CA SER A 203 -1.31 12.66 -4.82
C SER A 203 -1.73 14.11 -4.65
N ARG A 204 -1.00 14.87 -3.80
CA ARG A 204 -1.21 16.31 -3.63
C ARG A 204 -0.76 17.09 -4.85
N ARG A 205 0.44 16.82 -5.36
CA ARG A 205 1.02 17.54 -6.51
C ARG A 205 0.19 17.34 -7.77
N GLU A 206 -0.26 16.11 -8.01
CA GLU A 206 -0.99 15.73 -9.21
C GLU A 206 -2.52 15.75 -9.05
N ASN A 207 -2.98 16.19 -7.87
CA ASN A 207 -4.39 16.43 -7.56
C ASN A 207 -5.31 15.22 -7.85
N PHE A 208 -4.96 14.05 -7.31
CA PHE A 208 -5.84 12.88 -7.26
C PHE A 208 -6.14 12.48 -5.80
N GLN A 209 -7.28 11.84 -5.56
CA GLN A 209 -7.69 11.42 -4.22
C GLN A 209 -6.86 10.19 -3.81
N PHE A 210 -6.14 10.31 -2.70
CA PHE A 210 -5.28 9.25 -2.19
C PHE A 210 -6.09 8.17 -1.47
N GLY A 211 -5.80 6.90 -1.78
CA GLY A 211 -6.44 5.74 -1.14
C GLY A 211 -5.40 4.81 -0.52
N ALA A 212 -5.41 4.63 0.81
CA ALA A 212 -4.49 3.72 1.48
C ALA A 212 -5.21 2.65 2.32
N LYS A 213 -4.66 1.45 2.35
CA LYS A 213 -5.00 0.39 3.31
C LYS A 213 -3.77 0.10 4.15
N LEU A 214 -3.84 0.43 5.44
CA LEU A 214 -2.76 0.17 6.38
C LEU A 214 -2.95 -1.21 7.02
N VAL A 215 -1.97 -2.09 6.85
CA VAL A 215 -1.90 -3.41 7.49
C VAL A 215 -0.55 -3.55 8.18
N ARG A 216 -0.43 -4.43 9.18
CA ARG A 216 0.92 -4.81 9.66
C ARG A 216 1.68 -5.55 8.57
N GLY A 217 1.14 -6.65 8.09
CA GLY A 217 1.76 -7.51 7.10
C GLY A 217 1.37 -8.97 7.33
N ALA A 218 1.56 -9.83 6.33
CA ALA A 218 1.18 -11.24 6.39
C ALA A 218 2.30 -12.22 6.01
N TYR A 219 3.49 -11.71 5.67
CA TYR A 219 4.59 -12.47 5.06
C TYR A 219 5.87 -12.45 5.90
N MET A 220 5.81 -12.02 7.17
CA MET A 220 6.97 -11.84 8.08
C MET A 220 7.98 -12.99 8.09
N GLU A 221 7.51 -14.24 8.25
CA GLU A 221 8.39 -15.42 8.29
C GLU A 221 9.10 -15.64 6.94
N GLN A 222 8.34 -15.55 5.83
CA GLN A 222 8.89 -15.72 4.48
C GLN A 222 9.92 -14.64 4.13
N GLU A 223 9.69 -13.39 4.55
CA GLU A 223 10.64 -12.29 4.32
C GLU A 223 11.96 -12.52 5.07
N ARG A 224 11.91 -12.91 6.34
CA ARG A 224 13.12 -13.19 7.13
C ARG A 224 13.89 -14.39 6.60
N GLU A 225 13.19 -15.48 6.25
CA GLU A 225 13.81 -16.67 5.65
C GLU A 225 14.51 -16.34 4.34
N ARG A 226 13.85 -15.55 3.47
CA ARG A 226 14.44 -15.11 2.20
C ARG A 226 15.65 -14.19 2.39
N ALA A 227 15.57 -13.24 3.32
CA ALA A 227 16.69 -12.34 3.64
C ALA A 227 17.92 -13.15 4.11
N ALA A 228 17.71 -14.14 4.99
CA ALA A 228 18.76 -15.03 5.45
C ALA A 228 19.33 -15.92 4.34
N SER A 229 18.49 -16.46 3.45
CA SER A 229 18.95 -17.37 2.38
C SER A 229 19.71 -16.65 1.26
N VAL A 230 19.30 -15.43 0.92
CA VAL A 230 19.90 -14.63 -0.17
C VAL A 230 21.04 -13.74 0.36
N GLY A 231 21.06 -13.42 1.66
CA GLY A 231 22.13 -12.66 2.31
C GLY A 231 21.99 -11.14 2.19
N TYR A 232 20.76 -10.61 2.10
CA TYR A 232 20.50 -9.16 2.13
C TYR A 232 19.91 -8.73 3.47
N GLU A 233 19.91 -7.42 3.74
CA GLU A 233 19.39 -6.87 4.99
C GLU A 233 17.90 -7.19 5.15
N ASP A 234 17.51 -7.64 6.34
CA ASP A 234 16.12 -7.89 6.69
C ASP A 234 15.27 -6.62 6.49
N PRO A 235 14.28 -6.64 5.57
CA PRO A 235 13.47 -5.47 5.25
C PRO A 235 12.43 -5.16 6.32
N ILE A 236 12.21 -6.07 7.29
CA ILE A 236 11.15 -5.93 8.29
C ILE A 236 11.68 -5.33 9.61
N ASN A 237 10.77 -4.71 10.37
CA ASN A 237 11.06 -4.14 11.66
C ASN A 237 11.56 -5.20 12.65
N ALA A 238 12.37 -4.78 13.61
CA ALA A 238 13.04 -5.67 14.56
C ALA A 238 12.04 -6.58 15.31
N ASP A 239 10.95 -5.98 15.80
CA ASP A 239 9.95 -6.69 16.60
C ASP A 239 8.52 -6.16 16.40
N TYR A 240 7.60 -6.71 17.19
CA TYR A 240 6.19 -6.35 17.22
C TYR A 240 5.94 -4.90 17.65
N HIS A 241 6.71 -4.38 18.60
CA HIS A 241 6.57 -3.01 19.10
C HIS A 241 7.03 -2.02 18.04
N ALA A 242 8.19 -2.25 17.43
CA ALA A 242 8.68 -1.45 16.30
C ALA A 242 7.69 -1.44 15.12
N THR A 243 7.04 -2.58 14.83
CA THR A 243 5.97 -2.65 13.81
C THR A 243 4.73 -1.85 14.20
N THR A 244 4.41 -1.80 15.49
CA THR A 244 3.28 -1.02 16.01
C THR A 244 3.59 0.47 15.95
N ASP A 245 4.80 0.87 16.32
CA ASP A 245 5.27 2.26 16.23
C ASP A 245 5.28 2.74 14.78
N MET A 246 5.74 1.90 13.83
CA MET A 246 5.65 2.19 12.40
C MET A 246 4.20 2.35 11.93
N TYR A 247 3.27 1.52 12.41
CA TYR A 247 1.84 1.64 12.09
C TYR A 247 1.29 2.98 12.60
N HIS A 248 1.59 3.34 13.85
CA HIS A 248 1.14 4.58 14.46
C HIS A 248 1.74 5.81 13.77
N ALA A 249 3.02 5.77 13.40
CA ALA A 249 3.67 6.84 12.64
C ALA A 249 3.01 7.04 11.27
N CYS A 250 2.64 5.95 10.57
CA CYS A 250 1.88 6.04 9.32
C CYS A 250 0.49 6.67 9.52
N LEU A 251 -0.20 6.33 10.60
CA LEU A 251 -1.50 6.93 10.94
C LEU A 251 -1.38 8.42 11.25
N GLU A 252 -0.40 8.83 12.05
CA GLU A 252 -0.17 10.24 12.37
C GLU A 252 0.13 11.07 11.12
N GLU A 253 0.95 10.54 10.20
CA GLU A 253 1.19 11.20 8.91
C GLU A 253 -0.10 11.36 8.10
N VAL A 254 -0.94 10.32 8.05
CA VAL A 254 -2.26 10.40 7.39
C VAL A 254 -3.13 11.49 8.02
N PHE A 255 -3.24 11.53 9.36
CA PHE A 255 -4.06 12.52 10.04
C PHE A 255 -3.56 13.94 9.78
N TYR A 256 -2.25 14.14 9.87
CA TYR A 256 -1.60 15.40 9.53
C TYR A 256 -1.94 15.83 8.10
N GLN A 257 -1.79 14.96 7.11
CA GLN A 257 -2.04 15.28 5.71
C GLN A 257 -3.53 15.51 5.40
N ILE A 258 -4.46 14.84 6.08
CA ILE A 258 -5.91 15.10 5.96
C ILE A 258 -6.22 16.56 6.33
N LYS A 259 -5.56 17.11 7.36
CA LYS A 259 -5.81 18.49 7.81
C LYS A 259 -5.16 19.55 6.93
N GLN A 260 -4.14 19.19 6.17
CA GLN A 260 -3.47 20.10 5.24
C GLN A 260 -4.17 20.20 3.88
N ARG A 261 -5.27 19.48 3.67
CA ARG A 261 -5.93 19.31 2.37
C ARG A 261 -7.44 19.51 2.46
N PRO A 262 -8.12 19.85 1.35
CA PRO A 262 -9.57 19.81 1.28
C PRO A 262 -10.12 18.44 1.67
N LEU A 263 -11.28 18.45 2.33
CA LEU A 263 -11.97 17.23 2.76
C LEU A 263 -12.25 16.31 1.56
N GLY A 264 -11.99 15.01 1.71
CA GLY A 264 -12.21 14.00 0.67
C GLY A 264 -10.95 13.55 -0.07
N GLN A 265 -9.86 14.33 0.00
CA GLN A 265 -8.61 14.05 -0.72
C GLN A 265 -7.85 12.82 -0.24
N ILE A 266 -8.12 12.33 0.97
CA ILE A 266 -7.45 11.16 1.53
C ILE A 266 -8.52 10.24 2.12
N ALA A 267 -8.49 8.98 1.71
CA ALA A 267 -9.29 7.92 2.32
C ALA A 267 -8.38 6.77 2.76
N VAL A 268 -8.59 6.27 3.98
CA VAL A 268 -7.75 5.24 4.59
C VAL A 268 -8.58 4.11 5.19
N MET A 269 -8.15 2.87 4.94
CA MET A 269 -8.61 1.66 5.59
C MET A 269 -7.61 1.25 6.67
N VAL A 270 -7.99 1.37 7.94
CA VAL A 270 -7.25 0.89 9.11
C VAL A 270 -7.59 -0.59 9.31
N ALA A 271 -6.79 -1.48 8.72
CA ALA A 271 -6.97 -2.92 8.83
C ALA A 271 -6.17 -3.49 10.00
N SER A 272 -6.82 -3.63 11.16
CA SER A 272 -6.20 -4.15 12.39
C SER A 272 -7.20 -4.84 13.31
N HIS A 273 -6.72 -5.94 13.93
CA HIS A 273 -7.39 -6.63 15.03
C HIS A 273 -6.81 -6.29 16.41
N ASN A 274 -5.84 -5.38 16.46
CA ASN A 274 -5.26 -4.93 17.71
C ASN A 274 -6.10 -3.78 18.28
N GLU A 275 -6.61 -3.96 19.50
CA GLU A 275 -7.48 -2.98 20.17
C GLU A 275 -6.75 -1.64 20.41
N ASP A 276 -5.47 -1.67 20.76
CA ASP A 276 -4.68 -0.48 21.06
C ASP A 276 -4.43 0.34 19.79
N THR A 277 -4.13 -0.31 18.65
CA THR A 277 -3.98 0.37 17.34
C THR A 277 -5.31 0.96 16.87
N VAL A 278 -6.43 0.25 17.07
CA VAL A 278 -7.76 0.78 16.75
C VAL A 278 -8.09 1.97 17.63
N ARG A 279 -7.81 1.89 18.93
CA ARG A 279 -8.00 2.98 19.88
C ARG A 279 -7.14 4.19 19.52
N PHE A 280 -5.87 3.96 19.22
CA PHE A 280 -4.94 5.00 18.76
C PHE A 280 -5.48 5.72 17.52
N ALA A 281 -6.05 4.98 16.56
CA ALA A 281 -6.65 5.56 15.37
C ALA A 281 -7.89 6.41 15.70
N VAL A 282 -8.77 5.93 16.59
CA VAL A 282 -9.96 6.67 17.05
C VAL A 282 -9.57 7.94 17.80
N GLU A 283 -8.65 7.84 18.78
CA GLU A 283 -8.13 8.98 19.53
C GLU A 283 -7.37 9.96 18.63
N GLY A 284 -6.68 9.47 17.60
CA GLY A 284 -6.05 10.29 16.57
C GLY A 284 -7.08 11.07 15.74
N MET A 285 -8.16 10.42 15.31
CA MET A 285 -9.26 11.11 14.63
C MET A 285 -9.83 12.25 15.48
N ASP A 286 -10.07 12.00 16.78
CA ASP A 286 -10.59 13.01 17.69
C ASP A 286 -9.59 14.16 17.91
N ARG A 287 -8.30 13.85 18.12
CA ARG A 287 -7.23 14.85 18.30
C ARG A 287 -7.07 15.77 17.09
N HIS A 288 -7.26 15.24 15.89
CA HIS A 288 -7.13 15.99 14.63
C HIS A 288 -8.47 16.56 14.12
N ASP A 289 -9.57 16.40 14.86
CA ASP A 289 -10.92 16.83 14.45
C ASP A 289 -11.31 16.26 13.07
N ILE A 290 -11.13 14.94 12.91
CA ILE A 290 -11.57 14.17 11.75
C ILE A 290 -12.88 13.47 12.12
N LYS A 291 -14.00 13.86 11.50
CA LYS A 291 -15.30 13.38 11.94
C LYS A 291 -15.58 12.01 11.32
N LYS A 292 -16.19 11.13 12.12
CA LYS A 292 -16.74 9.85 11.63
C LYS A 292 -17.74 10.03 10.47
N SER A 293 -18.42 11.17 10.40
CA SER A 293 -19.33 11.54 9.30
C SER A 293 -18.63 11.77 7.97
N ASP A 294 -17.34 12.12 7.99
CA ASP A 294 -16.56 12.40 6.78
C ASP A 294 -16.23 11.12 6.01
N ARG A 295 -16.33 9.96 6.69
CA ARG A 295 -16.13 8.61 6.12
C ARG A 295 -14.79 8.43 5.40
N LEU A 296 -13.80 9.26 5.73
CA LEU A 296 -12.44 9.17 5.21
C LEU A 296 -11.70 7.95 5.78
N ILE A 297 -11.93 7.66 7.06
CA ILE A 297 -11.29 6.54 7.76
C ILE A 297 -12.28 5.41 7.96
N CYS A 298 -11.95 4.25 7.41
CA CYS A 298 -12.67 3.00 7.56
C CYS A 298 -11.85 2.03 8.42
N PHE A 299 -12.52 1.17 9.18
CA PHE A 299 -11.89 0.11 9.96
C PHE A 299 -12.16 -1.25 9.31
N GLY A 300 -11.13 -2.05 9.13
CA GLY A 300 -11.20 -3.37 8.53
C GLY A 300 -10.79 -4.47 9.50
N GLN A 301 -11.63 -5.49 9.64
CA GLN A 301 -11.26 -6.73 10.35
C GLN A 301 -11.62 -7.94 9.50
N LEU A 302 -10.89 -9.03 9.65
CA LEU A 302 -11.29 -10.31 9.08
C LEU A 302 -12.58 -10.84 9.72
N LEU A 303 -13.45 -11.45 8.91
CA LEU A 303 -14.66 -12.10 9.39
C LEU A 303 -14.31 -13.25 10.35
N GLY A 304 -15.11 -13.41 11.41
CA GLY A 304 -14.90 -14.42 12.45
C GLY A 304 -13.83 -14.07 13.47
N MET A 305 -13.31 -12.83 13.44
CA MET A 305 -12.27 -12.37 14.36
C MET A 305 -12.62 -11.00 14.96
N CYS A 306 -12.42 -10.89 16.27
CA CYS A 306 -12.42 -9.64 17.03
C CYS A 306 -13.73 -8.83 16.92
N ASP A 307 -14.88 -9.50 17.02
CA ASP A 307 -16.19 -8.85 16.97
C ASP A 307 -16.42 -7.91 18.16
N GLN A 308 -15.77 -8.18 19.30
CA GLN A 308 -15.69 -7.28 20.45
C GLN A 308 -15.06 -5.92 20.14
N ILE A 309 -14.33 -5.78 19.02
CA ILE A 309 -13.82 -4.49 18.52
C ILE A 309 -14.76 -3.92 17.46
N SER A 310 -15.18 -4.75 16.50
CA SER A 310 -16.00 -4.30 15.36
C SER A 310 -17.37 -3.77 15.76
N PHE A 311 -18.08 -4.44 16.69
CA PHE A 311 -19.44 -4.04 17.07
C PHE A 311 -19.48 -2.70 17.81
N PRO A 312 -18.66 -2.44 18.85
CA PRO A 312 -18.65 -1.13 19.50
C PRO A 312 -18.28 0.01 18.55
N LEU A 313 -17.30 -0.19 17.64
CA LEU A 313 -16.95 0.81 16.62
C LEU A 313 -18.14 1.13 15.71
N GLY A 314 -18.83 0.09 15.22
CA GLY A 314 -20.01 0.27 14.37
C GLY A 314 -21.15 0.97 15.09
N GLN A 315 -21.39 0.63 16.36
CA GLN A 315 -22.40 1.29 17.22
C GLN A 315 -22.05 2.75 17.49
N ALA A 316 -20.77 3.08 17.64
CA ALA A 316 -20.29 4.45 17.78
C ALA A 316 -20.38 5.27 16.47
N GLY A 317 -20.76 4.65 15.35
CA GLY A 317 -20.98 5.30 14.06
C GLY A 317 -19.77 5.34 13.13
N TYR A 318 -18.70 4.61 13.44
CA TYR A 318 -17.56 4.46 12.53
C TYR A 318 -17.88 3.53 11.36
N SER A 319 -17.19 3.72 10.24
CA SER A 319 -17.32 2.83 9.08
C SER A 319 -16.50 1.56 9.31
N VAL A 320 -17.15 0.43 9.55
CA VAL A 320 -16.50 -0.85 9.87
C VAL A 320 -16.84 -1.88 8.80
N TYR A 321 -15.82 -2.59 8.32
CA TYR A 321 -15.91 -3.60 7.27
C TYR A 321 -15.33 -4.94 7.72
N LYS A 322 -16.00 -6.02 7.34
CA LYS A 322 -15.48 -7.38 7.51
C LYS A 322 -14.91 -7.89 6.19
N TYR A 323 -13.64 -8.28 6.20
CA TYR A 323 -12.98 -8.92 5.08
C TYR A 323 -13.41 -10.39 5.03
N VAL A 324 -14.04 -10.77 3.92
CA VAL A 324 -14.58 -12.11 3.70
C VAL A 324 -13.88 -12.74 2.49
N PRO A 325 -13.06 -13.78 2.66
CA PRO A 325 -12.61 -14.57 1.54
C PRO A 325 -13.82 -15.33 0.95
N TYR A 326 -13.92 -15.38 -0.37
CA TYR A 326 -14.95 -16.13 -1.07
C TYR A 326 -14.33 -16.87 -2.23
N GLY A 327 -14.58 -18.18 -2.32
CA GLY A 327 -14.04 -19.05 -3.36
C GLY A 327 -14.09 -20.53 -2.96
N PRO A 328 -13.75 -21.43 -3.89
CA PRO A 328 -13.59 -22.85 -3.60
C PRO A 328 -12.56 -23.09 -2.50
N VAL A 329 -12.77 -24.12 -1.67
CA VAL A 329 -11.92 -24.40 -0.50
C VAL A 329 -10.44 -24.56 -0.89
N GLU A 330 -10.18 -25.28 -1.97
CA GLU A 330 -8.83 -25.55 -2.48
C GLU A 330 -8.07 -24.27 -2.83
N GLU A 331 -8.74 -23.29 -3.43
CA GLU A 331 -8.15 -22.00 -3.81
C GLU A 331 -7.89 -21.10 -2.60
N VAL A 332 -8.68 -21.24 -1.52
CA VAL A 332 -8.52 -20.46 -0.29
C VAL A 332 -7.61 -21.13 0.75
N LEU A 333 -7.11 -22.34 0.51
CA LEU A 333 -6.22 -23.05 1.44
C LEU A 333 -4.98 -22.21 1.85
N PRO A 334 -4.24 -21.54 0.93
CA PRO A 334 -3.11 -20.70 1.32
C PRO A 334 -3.53 -19.53 2.23
N TYR A 335 -4.72 -18.96 2.01
CA TYR A 335 -5.28 -17.94 2.88
C TYR A 335 -5.60 -18.52 4.28
N LEU A 336 -6.28 -19.67 4.33
CA LEU A 336 -6.63 -20.34 5.59
C LEU A 336 -5.39 -20.74 6.40
N SER A 337 -4.32 -21.20 5.74
CA SER A 337 -3.05 -21.53 6.39
C SER A 337 -2.41 -20.31 7.05
N ARG A 338 -2.29 -19.18 6.32
CA ARG A 338 -1.79 -17.92 6.91
C ARG A 338 -2.65 -17.44 8.07
N ARG A 339 -3.97 -17.60 7.97
CA ARG A 339 -4.89 -17.30 9.07
C ARG A 339 -4.64 -18.21 10.27
N ALA A 340 -4.46 -19.51 10.08
CA ALA A 340 -4.14 -20.43 11.16
C ALA A 340 -2.83 -20.05 11.87
N MET A 341 -1.80 -19.64 11.11
CA MET A 341 -0.52 -19.17 11.65
C MET A 341 -0.65 -17.87 12.45
N GLU A 342 -1.31 -16.85 11.90
CA GLU A 342 -1.64 -15.59 12.61
C GLU A 342 -2.45 -15.87 13.89
N ASN A 343 -3.31 -16.89 13.81
CA ASN A 343 -4.18 -17.33 14.88
C ASN A 343 -3.53 -18.33 15.85
N LYS A 344 -2.23 -18.62 15.75
CA LYS A 344 -1.55 -19.35 16.84
C LYS A 344 -1.65 -18.59 18.18
N GLY A 345 -1.84 -17.26 18.14
CA GLY A 345 -2.18 -16.42 19.30
C GLY A 345 -3.67 -16.27 19.63
N ILE A 346 -4.60 -16.83 18.84
CA ILE A 346 -6.06 -16.65 18.99
C ILE A 346 -6.60 -17.21 20.31
N LEU A 347 -5.98 -18.27 20.86
CA LEU A 347 -6.42 -18.87 22.12
C LEU A 347 -6.55 -17.83 23.24
N LYS A 348 -5.61 -16.88 23.34
CA LYS A 348 -5.66 -15.77 24.31
C LYS A 348 -6.77 -14.76 23.97
N LYS A 349 -6.99 -14.45 22.69
CA LYS A 349 -8.05 -13.52 22.23
C LYS A 349 -9.45 -14.09 22.47
N VAL A 350 -9.66 -15.38 22.21
CA VAL A 350 -10.91 -16.10 22.44
C VAL A 350 -11.23 -16.21 23.93
N GLN A 351 -10.22 -16.41 24.78
CA GLN A 351 -10.42 -16.36 26.24
C GLN A 351 -10.90 -14.97 26.70
N LYS A 352 -10.32 -13.88 26.15
CA LYS A 352 -10.77 -12.51 26.43
C LYS A 352 -12.22 -12.30 25.96
N GLU A 353 -12.55 -12.72 24.75
CA GLU A 353 -13.90 -12.61 24.19
C GLU A 353 -14.93 -13.38 25.01
N LYS A 354 -14.64 -14.64 25.36
CA LYS A 354 -15.49 -15.45 26.25
C LYS A 354 -15.71 -14.78 27.61
N SER A 355 -14.66 -14.18 28.18
CA SER A 355 -14.75 -13.43 29.44
C SER A 355 -15.66 -12.19 29.31
N LEU A 356 -15.55 -11.44 28.21
CA LEU A 356 -16.39 -10.28 27.92
C LEU A 356 -17.86 -10.69 27.72
N LEU A 357 -18.13 -11.75 26.95
CA LEU A 357 -19.48 -12.29 26.75
C LEU A 357 -20.09 -12.75 28.09
N TRP A 358 -19.31 -13.41 28.94
CA TRP A 358 -19.77 -13.80 30.28
C TRP A 358 -20.08 -12.60 31.16
N LYS A 359 -19.27 -11.54 31.12
CA LYS A 359 -19.52 -10.29 31.86
C LYS A 359 -20.81 -9.64 31.38
N GLU A 360 -21.03 -9.55 30.07
CA GLU A 360 -22.24 -8.97 29.48
C GLU A 360 -23.48 -9.80 29.80
N LEU A 361 -23.40 -11.13 29.74
CA LEU A 361 -24.50 -12.01 30.14
C LEU A 361 -24.87 -11.83 31.62
N LYS A 362 -23.87 -11.80 32.51
CA LYS A 362 -24.09 -11.49 33.94
C LYS A 362 -24.72 -10.12 34.14
N ARG A 363 -24.28 -9.10 33.39
CA ARG A 363 -24.85 -7.75 33.44
C ARG A 363 -26.33 -7.76 33.03
N ARG A 364 -26.67 -8.43 31.92
CA ARG A 364 -28.06 -8.55 31.42
C ARG A 364 -28.97 -9.28 32.39
N VAL A 365 -28.50 -10.39 32.97
CA VAL A 365 -29.26 -11.13 33.99
C VAL A 365 -29.51 -10.25 35.22
N LYS A 366 -28.49 -9.55 35.72
CA LYS A 366 -28.63 -8.64 36.87
C LYS A 366 -29.54 -7.44 36.58
N ALA A 367 -29.50 -6.91 35.37
CA ALA A 367 -30.28 -5.74 34.96
C ALA A 367 -31.69 -6.08 34.45
N GLY A 368 -32.07 -7.37 34.39
CA GLY A 368 -33.34 -7.80 33.79
C GLY A 368 -33.45 -7.58 32.27
N GLN A 369 -32.35 -7.23 31.61
CA GLN A 369 -32.27 -6.88 30.18
C GLN A 369 -31.96 -8.10 29.30
N LEU A 370 -32.77 -9.16 29.41
CA LEU A 370 -32.56 -10.40 28.63
C LEU A 370 -32.90 -10.24 27.14
N ARG A 371 -33.75 -9.26 26.80
CA ARG A 371 -34.09 -8.89 25.42
C ARG A 371 -33.40 -7.59 25.05
N TYR A 372 -32.65 -7.60 23.94
CA TYR A 372 -32.05 -6.40 23.37
C TYR A 372 -32.94 -5.86 22.25
N ASN A 373 -33.39 -4.62 22.38
CA ASN A 373 -34.19 -3.94 21.35
C ASN A 373 -33.30 -2.88 20.66
N PRO A 374 -32.80 -3.12 19.43
CA PRO A 374 -31.80 -2.27 18.79
C PRO A 374 -32.29 -0.88 18.35
N LEU A 375 -33.57 -0.55 18.53
CA LEU A 375 -34.18 0.65 17.94
C LEU A 375 -34.13 1.91 18.82
N GLU A 376 -33.93 1.81 20.14
CA GLU A 376 -34.07 2.97 21.05
C GLU A 376 -32.81 3.86 21.16
N ASN A 377 -31.62 3.37 20.81
CA ASN A 377 -30.36 4.13 21.00
C ASN A 377 -29.92 4.96 19.77
N SER A 378 -30.78 5.11 18.76
CA SER A 378 -30.48 5.92 17.56
C SER A 378 -31.03 7.35 17.62
N THR A 379 -31.64 7.74 18.73
CA THR A 379 -32.25 9.06 18.94
C THR A 379 -31.77 9.71 20.24
N VAL A 380 -30.47 9.97 20.39
CA VAL A 380 -30.00 11.05 21.27
C VAL A 380 -28.70 11.65 20.69
N GLY A 381 -28.83 12.90 20.20
CA GLY A 381 -27.79 13.94 20.17
C GLY A 381 -26.55 13.72 19.33
#